data_AF-A0A6L7CWX9-F1
#
_entry.id   AF-A0A6L7CWX9-F1
#
_cell.length_a   1.000
_cell.length_b   1.000
_cell.length_c   1.000
_cell.angle_alpha   90.00
_cell.angle_beta   90.00
_cell.angle_gamma   90.00
#
_symmetry.space_group_name_H-M   'P 1'
#
loop_
_entity.id
_entity.type
_entity.pdbx_description
1 polymer ?
#
loop_
_entity_poly.entity_id
_entity_poly.type
_entity_poly.pdbx_seq_one_letter_code
_entity_poly.pdbx_strand_id
1 'polypeptide(L)'
;MQSLDPLFARLSRSKFRSRFRLGMKERQYCLEKGAPVIEQHAADFVAKRLAPALPANDGKQTPMRGHPVFIAQHATATCCRGCLAKWHNIPQGVSLSE
;
A
#
# COMPACT_ATOMS: atom_id res chain seq x y z
N MET A 1 6.63 13.15 -13.50
CA MET A 1 5.94 12.46 -12.39
C MET A 1 5.12 13.50 -11.64
N GLN A 2 3.80 13.38 -11.55
CA GLN A 2 3.01 14.36 -10.77
C GLN A 2 3.40 14.27 -9.28
N SER A 3 3.44 15.41 -8.59
CA SER A 3 3.75 15.42 -7.16
C SER A 3 2.69 14.64 -6.37
N LEU A 4 3.14 13.78 -5.45
CA LEU A 4 2.27 13.04 -4.53
C LEU A 4 1.91 13.87 -3.28
N ASP A 5 2.43 15.09 -3.13
CA ASP A 5 2.23 15.92 -1.93
C ASP A 5 0.75 16.21 -1.65
N PRO A 6 -0.09 16.56 -2.65
CA PRO A 6 -1.51 16.78 -2.40
C PRO A 6 -2.24 15.51 -1.92
N LEU A 7 -1.83 14.35 -2.44
CA LEU A 7 -2.37 13.06 -2.01
C LEU A 7 -1.98 12.76 -0.56
N PHE A 8 -0.70 12.90 -0.21
CA PHE A 8 -0.23 12.65 1.16
C PHE A 8 -0.84 13.64 2.16
N ALA A 9 -1.01 14.91 1.79
CA ALA A 9 -1.73 15.89 2.60
C ALA A 9 -3.21 15.51 2.80
N ARG A 10 -3.86 14.90 1.81
CA ARG A 10 -5.24 14.42 1.95
C ARG A 10 -5.32 13.16 2.81
N LEU A 11 -4.37 12.23 2.67
CA LEU A 11 -4.28 10.99 3.45
C LEU A 11 -4.01 11.27 4.92
N SER A 12 -3.14 12.26 5.24
CA SER A 12 -2.81 12.62 6.62
C SER A 12 -4.03 13.12 7.42
N ARG A 13 -5.03 13.72 6.73
CA ARG A 13 -6.31 14.15 7.34
C ARG A 13 -7.27 13.00 7.63
N SER A 14 -7.07 11.81 7.05
CA SER A 14 -7.92 10.64 7.32
C SER A 14 -7.51 9.96 8.62
N LYS A 15 -8.37 9.98 9.65
CA LYS A 15 -8.15 9.30 10.94
C LYS A 15 -7.78 7.82 10.78
N PHE A 16 -8.36 7.14 9.80
CA PHE A 16 -8.04 5.73 9.55
C PHE A 16 -6.64 5.57 8.96
N ARG A 17 -6.23 6.42 8.01
CA ARG A 17 -4.94 6.29 7.32
C ARG A 17 -3.78 6.77 8.18
N SER A 18 -3.94 7.90 8.85
CA SER A 18 -2.87 8.56 9.61
C SER A 18 -2.45 7.82 10.89
N ARG A 19 -3.23 6.83 11.32
CA ARG A 19 -2.89 5.97 12.47
C ARG A 19 -1.85 4.89 12.13
N PHE A 20 -1.66 4.55 10.86
CA PHE A 20 -0.71 3.53 10.44
C PHE A 20 0.70 4.11 10.45
N ARG A 21 1.57 3.54 11.30
CA ARG A 21 2.96 3.96 11.46
C ARG A 21 3.83 2.72 11.65
N LEU A 22 5.05 2.76 11.12
CA LEU A 22 6.05 1.72 11.39
C LEU A 22 6.50 1.83 12.86
N GLY A 23 6.36 0.74 13.60
CA GLY A 23 6.93 0.59 14.93
C GLY A 23 8.43 0.30 14.86
N MET A 24 9.05 0.06 16.01
CA MET A 24 10.49 -0.19 16.10
C MET A 24 10.91 -1.44 15.31
N LYS A 25 10.14 -2.53 15.42
CA LYS A 25 10.44 -3.79 14.73
C LYS A 25 10.36 -3.65 13.21
N GLU A 26 9.34 -2.95 12.70
CA GLU A 26 9.19 -2.75 11.27
C GLU A 26 10.23 -1.80 10.69
N ARG A 27 10.61 -0.76 11.44
CA ARG A 27 11.72 0.13 11.06
C ARG A 27 13.03 -0.65 10.99
N GLN A 28 13.32 -1.44 12.02
CA GLN A 28 14.52 -2.27 12.06
C GLN A 28 14.56 -3.26 10.88
N TYR A 29 13.43 -3.90 10.57
CA TYR A 29 13.33 -4.78 9.40
C TYR A 29 13.65 -4.05 8.09
N CYS A 30 13.13 -2.83 7.90
CA CYS A 30 13.45 -2.02 6.71
C CYS A 30 14.95 -1.69 6.63
N LEU A 31 15.59 -1.35 7.77
CA LEU A 31 17.02 -1.05 7.82
C LEU A 31 17.88 -2.29 7.53
N GLU A 32 17.54 -3.43 8.12
CA GLU A 32 18.28 -4.69 7.93
C GLU A 32 18.18 -5.24 6.51
N LYS A 33 17.02 -5.12 5.86
CA LYS A 33 16.81 -5.61 4.50
C LYS A 33 17.30 -4.62 3.44
N GLY A 34 17.26 -3.32 3.74
CA GLY A 34 17.60 -2.26 2.81
C GLY A 34 16.49 -1.97 1.80
N ALA A 35 16.58 -0.80 1.17
CA ALA A 35 15.55 -0.30 0.25
C ALA A 35 15.24 -1.25 -0.92
N PRO A 36 16.23 -1.84 -1.64
CA PRO A 36 15.93 -2.68 -2.82
C PRO A 36 15.08 -3.90 -2.48
N VAL A 37 15.33 -4.53 -1.32
CA VAL A 37 14.57 -5.70 -0.87
C VAL A 37 13.15 -5.31 -0.48
N ILE A 38 12.98 -4.17 0.21
CA ILE A 38 11.65 -3.67 0.58
C ILE A 38 10.84 -3.27 -0.64
N GLU A 39 11.47 -2.66 -1.64
CA GLU A 39 10.85 -2.34 -2.93
C GLU A 39 10.40 -3.62 -3.66
N GLN A 40 11.25 -4.64 -3.71
CA GLN A 40 10.87 -5.94 -4.28
C GLN A 40 9.68 -6.55 -3.55
N HIS A 41 9.66 -6.53 -2.21
CA HIS A 41 8.53 -7.02 -1.45
C HIS A 41 7.24 -6.25 -1.77
N ALA A 42 7.33 -4.92 -1.96
CA ALA A 42 6.19 -4.11 -2.35
C ALA A 42 5.67 -4.45 -3.75
N ALA A 43 6.56 -4.57 -4.74
CA ALA A 43 6.21 -5.00 -6.09
C ALA A 43 5.52 -6.37 -6.07
N ASP A 44 6.12 -7.34 -5.38
CA ASP A 44 5.59 -8.69 -5.22
C ASP A 44 4.17 -8.71 -4.62
N PHE A 45 3.94 -7.91 -3.57
CA PHE A 45 2.61 -7.84 -2.95
C PHE A 45 1.59 -7.17 -3.86
N VAL A 46 1.97 -6.12 -4.59
CA VAL A 46 1.08 -5.48 -5.57
C VAL A 46 0.73 -6.47 -6.68
N ALA A 47 1.73 -7.10 -7.29
CA ALA A 47 1.56 -8.08 -8.36
C ALA A 47 0.64 -9.24 -7.93
N LYS A 48 0.90 -9.83 -6.76
CA LYS A 48 0.16 -11.01 -6.31
C LYS A 48 -1.23 -10.70 -5.75
N ARG A 49 -1.42 -9.55 -5.09
CA ARG A 49 -2.64 -9.27 -4.29
C ARG A 49 -3.52 -8.16 -4.86
N LEU A 50 -3.01 -7.30 -5.74
CA LEU A 50 -3.73 -6.12 -6.24
C LEU A 50 -3.83 -6.07 -7.76
N ALA A 51 -2.85 -6.63 -8.47
CA ALA A 51 -2.78 -6.56 -9.93
C ALA A 51 -3.92 -7.29 -10.65
N PRO A 52 -4.46 -8.44 -10.18
CA PRO A 52 -5.62 -9.05 -10.83
C PRO A 52 -6.80 -8.08 -10.92
N ALA A 53 -7.58 -8.15 -12.01
CA ALA A 53 -8.78 -7.32 -12.17
C ALA A 53 -9.80 -7.53 -11.03
N LEU A 54 -9.88 -8.77 -10.54
CA LEU A 54 -10.73 -9.20 -9.43
C LEU A 54 -9.88 -9.95 -8.38
N PRO A 55 -9.15 -9.25 -7.50
CA PRO A 55 -8.32 -9.91 -6.50
C PRO A 55 -9.14 -10.70 -5.48
N ALA A 56 -8.60 -11.83 -5.03
CA ALA A 56 -9.21 -12.60 -3.95
C ALA A 56 -9.30 -11.77 -2.66
N ASN A 57 -10.47 -11.79 -2.01
CA ASN A 57 -10.74 -11.04 -0.78
C ASN A 57 -10.50 -9.53 -0.91
N ASP A 58 -10.89 -8.91 -2.03
CA ASP A 58 -10.73 -7.45 -2.20
C ASP A 58 -11.37 -6.66 -1.03
N GLY A 59 -10.63 -5.67 -0.53
CA GLY A 59 -10.89 -4.97 0.73
C GLY A 59 -10.19 -5.59 1.95
N LYS A 60 -9.71 -6.83 1.86
CA LYS A 60 -9.03 -7.59 2.93
C LYS A 60 -7.77 -8.34 2.47
N GLN A 61 -7.34 -8.18 1.22
CA GLN A 61 -6.22 -8.93 0.62
C GLN A 61 -4.86 -8.63 1.25
N THR A 62 -4.68 -7.44 1.84
CA THR A 62 -3.46 -7.04 2.55
C THR A 62 -3.74 -6.99 4.06
N PRO A 63 -3.03 -7.78 4.88
CA PRO A 63 -3.11 -7.67 6.34
C PRO A 63 -2.84 -6.25 6.84
N MET A 64 -3.26 -5.90 8.05
CA MET A 64 -2.97 -4.58 8.63
C MET A 64 -1.62 -4.52 9.35
N ARG A 65 -0.96 -5.67 9.58
CA ARG A 65 0.26 -5.84 10.39
C ARG A 65 1.08 -7.02 9.85
N GLY A 66 2.25 -7.25 10.44
CA GLY A 66 3.11 -8.42 10.17
C GLY A 66 4.18 -8.18 9.12
N HIS A 67 4.09 -7.11 8.33
CA HIS A 67 5.14 -6.68 7.41
C HIS A 67 5.11 -5.15 7.23
N PRO A 68 6.26 -4.45 7.15
CA PRO A 68 6.30 -2.99 6.97
C PRO A 68 5.53 -2.51 5.74
N VAL A 69 5.65 -3.21 4.62
CA VAL A 69 4.92 -2.86 3.37
C VAL A 69 3.41 -2.87 3.57
N PHE A 70 2.85 -3.83 4.31
CA PHE A 70 1.41 -3.84 4.55
C PHE A 70 0.95 -2.60 5.32
N ILE A 71 1.70 -2.21 6.36
CA ILE A 71 1.42 -0.98 7.10
C ILE A 71 1.52 0.25 6.19
N ALA A 72 2.54 0.31 5.35
CA ALA A 72 2.72 1.38 4.37
C ALA A 72 1.58 1.42 3.34
N GLN A 73 1.10 0.27 2.86
CA GLN A 73 -0.04 0.19 1.95
C GLN A 73 -1.33 0.71 2.58
N HIS A 74 -1.57 0.41 3.86
CA HIS A 74 -2.71 0.98 4.58
C HIS A 74 -2.58 2.48 4.80
N ALA A 75 -1.38 2.97 5.15
CA ALA A 75 -1.10 4.40 5.31
C ALA A 75 -1.29 5.18 3.99
N THR A 76 -0.86 4.61 2.87
CA THR A 76 -0.89 5.25 1.54
C THR A 76 -2.12 4.90 0.70
N ALA A 77 -3.09 4.18 1.28
CA ALA A 77 -4.31 3.74 0.60
C ALA A 77 -4.07 2.92 -0.69
N THR A 78 -3.03 2.10 -0.67
CA THR A 78 -2.66 1.14 -1.73
C THR A 78 -2.89 -0.31 -1.27
N CYS A 79 -3.84 -0.53 -0.36
CA CYS A 79 -4.12 -1.82 0.27
C CYS A 79 -5.19 -2.66 -0.47
N CYS A 80 -6.07 -2.02 -1.25
CA CYS A 80 -7.10 -2.71 -2.03
C CYS A 80 -7.59 -1.91 -3.24
N ARG A 81 -8.39 -2.52 -4.13
CA ARG A 81 -8.88 -1.84 -5.34
C ARG A 81 -9.79 -0.67 -5.03
N GLY A 82 -10.66 -0.80 -4.03
CA GLY A 82 -11.49 0.33 -3.57
C GLY A 82 -10.67 1.51 -3.06
N CYS A 83 -9.50 1.26 -2.45
CA CYS A 83 -8.62 2.33 -1.98
C CYS A 83 -7.86 2.98 -3.14
N LEU A 84 -7.36 2.17 -4.08
CA LEU A 84 -6.73 2.66 -5.31
C LEU A 84 -7.68 3.54 -6.12
N ALA A 85 -8.94 3.11 -6.31
CA ALA A 85 -9.94 3.89 -7.01
C ALA A 85 -10.23 5.22 -6.30
N LYS A 86 -10.45 5.17 -4.98
CA LYS A 86 -10.84 6.37 -4.20
C LYS A 86 -9.71 7.39 -4.07
N TRP A 87 -8.47 6.93 -3.89
CA TRP A 87 -7.36 7.80 -3.51
C TRP A 87 -6.42 8.13 -4.66
N HIS A 88 -6.23 7.18 -5.59
CA HIS A 88 -5.25 7.25 -6.67
C HIS A 88 -5.90 7.30 -8.05
N ASN A 89 -7.24 7.29 -8.14
CA ASN A 89 -8.00 7.27 -9.40
C ASN A 89 -7.67 6.08 -10.31
N ILE A 90 -7.24 4.95 -9.73
CA ILE A 90 -6.99 3.72 -10.48
C ILE A 90 -8.26 2.86 -10.43
N PRO A 91 -8.97 2.65 -11.55
CA PRO A 91 -10.30 2.04 -11.56
C PRO A 91 -10.28 0.59 -11.09
N GLN A 92 -11.39 0.09 -10.54
CA GLN A 92 -11.54 -1.33 -10.20
C GLN A 92 -11.88 -2.15 -11.46
N GLY A 93 -11.71 -3.48 -11.40
CA GLY A 93 -12.08 -4.36 -12.52
C GLY A 93 -11.11 -4.35 -13.70
N VAL A 94 -10.01 -3.61 -13.61
CA VAL A 94 -8.94 -3.57 -14.62
C VAL A 94 -7.65 -4.08 -14.00
N SER A 95 -6.98 -5.03 -14.67
CA SER A 95 -5.69 -5.52 -14.20
C SER A 95 -4.64 -4.41 -14.19
N LEU A 96 -3.77 -4.41 -13.18
CA LEU A 96 -2.61 -3.51 -13.17
C LEU A 96 -1.49 -4.12 -14.01
N SER A 97 -0.79 -3.28 -14.75
CA SER A 97 0.50 -3.60 -15.36
C SER A 97 1.61 -2.84 -14.63
N GLU A 98 2.84 -3.26 -14.88
CA GLU A 98 4.04 -2.47 -14.57
C GLU A 98 4.09 -1.18 -15.42
#